data_AF-A0A970Z0I5-F1
#
_entry.id   AF-A0A970Z0I5-F1
#
_cell.length_a   1.000
_cell.length_b   1.000
_cell.length_c   1.000
_cell.angle_alpha   90.00
_cell.angle_beta   90.00
_cell.angle_gamma   90.00
#
_symmetry.space_group_name_H-M   'P 1'
#
loop_
_entity.id
_entity.type
_entity.pdbx_description
1 polymer ?
#
loop_
_entity_poly.entity_id
_entity_poly.type
_entity_poly.pdbx_seq_one_letter_code
_entity_poly.pdbx_strand_id
1 'polypeptide(L)'
;MKERLVSVVTGGTGFVGSHLADLLIAKGHKVKVIARNTSSMKWLEGKDIEVADCGLFDKEKLIQVVKDADYVFHVAGVVKAKEWEDYLKGNVETTKNVLDAVS
;
A
#
# COMPACT_ATOMS: atom_id res chain seq x y z
N MET A 1 10.13 -21.53 15.18
CA MET A 1 8.96 -20.66 14.87
C MET A 1 9.08 -20.30 13.40
N LYS A 2 8.02 -20.46 12.58
CA LYS A 2 8.08 -19.95 11.21
C LYS A 2 8.05 -18.42 11.26
N GLU A 3 8.95 -17.79 10.54
CA GLU A 3 8.98 -16.34 10.39
C GLU A 3 7.68 -15.87 9.73
N ARG A 4 7.07 -14.78 10.22
CA ARG A 4 5.84 -14.25 9.63
C ARG A 4 6.19 -13.57 8.31
N LEU A 5 5.46 -13.91 7.24
CA LEU A 5 5.60 -13.24 5.95
C LEU A 5 5.26 -11.74 6.08
N VAL A 6 6.04 -10.87 5.48
CA VAL A 6 5.83 -9.43 5.43
C VAL A 6 5.07 -9.08 4.16
N SER A 7 3.91 -8.45 4.31
CA SER A 7 3.08 -8.02 3.18
C SER A 7 2.85 -6.51 3.22
N VAL A 8 3.32 -5.83 2.18
CA VAL A 8 3.13 -4.39 1.99
C VAL A 8 1.92 -4.15 1.09
N VAL A 9 1.01 -3.28 1.52
CA VAL A 9 -0.23 -2.98 0.80
C VAL A 9 -0.29 -1.49 0.47
N THR A 10 -0.40 -1.15 -0.81
CA THR A 10 -0.82 0.20 -1.23
C THR A 10 -2.33 0.26 -1.31
N GLY A 11 -2.93 1.44 -1.08
CA GLY A 11 -4.39 1.57 -1.10
C GLY A 11 -5.09 0.88 0.08
N GLY A 12 -4.34 0.51 1.13
CA GLY A 12 -4.87 -0.15 2.32
C GLY A 12 -5.91 0.68 3.08
N THR A 13 -5.91 2.01 2.94
CA THR A 13 -6.93 2.91 3.52
C THR A 13 -8.25 2.91 2.74
N GLY A 14 -8.29 2.28 1.57
CA GLY A 14 -9.48 2.11 0.75
C GLY A 14 -10.30 0.87 1.12
N PHE A 15 -11.47 0.72 0.50
CA PHE A 15 -12.39 -0.40 0.77
C PHE A 15 -11.73 -1.76 0.49
N VAL A 16 -11.22 -1.99 -0.72
CA VAL A 16 -10.62 -3.29 -1.10
C VAL A 16 -9.33 -3.55 -0.31
N GLY A 17 -8.43 -2.57 -0.24
CA GLY A 17 -7.13 -2.74 0.42
C GLY A 17 -7.25 -3.04 1.93
N SER A 18 -8.24 -2.45 2.61
CA SER A 18 -8.45 -2.71 4.04
C SER A 18 -8.96 -4.12 4.34
N HIS A 19 -9.82 -4.68 3.49
CA HIS A 19 -10.30 -6.06 3.64
C HIS A 19 -9.21 -7.08 3.21
N LEU A 20 -8.36 -6.71 2.24
CA LEU A 20 -7.16 -7.48 1.94
C LEU A 20 -6.22 -7.53 3.17
N ALA A 21 -6.04 -6.41 3.87
CA ALA A 21 -5.26 -6.39 5.10
C ALA A 21 -5.84 -7.33 6.17
N ASP A 22 -7.17 -7.37 6.35
CA ASP A 22 -7.83 -8.32 7.26
C ASP A 22 -7.51 -9.78 6.91
N LEU A 23 -7.60 -10.12 5.61
CA LEU A 23 -7.28 -11.46 5.13
C LEU A 23 -5.81 -11.83 5.38
N LEU A 24 -4.89 -10.90 5.13
CA LEU A 24 -3.44 -11.12 5.32
C LEU A 24 -3.10 -11.31 6.80
N ILE A 25 -3.70 -10.50 7.69
CA ILE A 25 -3.57 -10.65 9.15
C ILE A 25 -4.11 -12.02 9.59
N ALA A 26 -5.29 -12.41 9.11
CA ALA A 26 -5.89 -13.72 9.42
C ALA A 26 -5.02 -14.90 8.93
N LYS A 27 -4.23 -14.70 7.88
CA LYS A 27 -3.23 -15.66 7.39
C LYS A 27 -1.90 -15.63 8.15
N GLY A 28 -1.75 -14.75 9.14
CA GLY A 28 -0.56 -14.64 9.99
C GLY A 28 0.56 -13.79 9.41
N HIS A 29 0.29 -12.96 8.40
CA HIS A 29 1.28 -12.06 7.83
C HIS A 29 1.52 -10.86 8.77
N LYS A 30 2.74 -10.32 8.78
CA LYS A 30 3.00 -8.95 9.26
C LYS A 30 2.60 -7.99 8.15
N VAL A 31 1.55 -7.21 8.38
CA VAL A 31 1.00 -6.31 7.35
C VAL A 31 1.50 -4.89 7.56
N LYS A 32 2.01 -4.29 6.48
CA LYS A 32 2.41 -2.89 6.42
C LYS A 32 1.59 -2.16 5.35
N VAL A 33 0.96 -1.06 5.69
CA VAL A 33 0.16 -0.26 4.77
C VAL A 33 0.91 1.02 4.41
N ILE A 34 1.08 1.26 3.11
CA ILE A 34 1.54 2.56 2.59
C ILE A 34 0.34 3.51 2.55
N ALA A 35 0.42 4.57 3.35
CA ALA A 35 -0.58 5.62 3.39
C ALA A 35 0.10 6.98 3.53
N ARG A 36 -0.62 8.05 3.20
CA ARG A 36 -0.18 9.43 3.51
C ARG A 36 -0.78 9.84 4.84
N ASN A 37 -0.11 10.69 5.63
CA ASN A 37 -0.69 11.25 6.87
C ASN A 37 -2.08 11.90 6.71
N THR A 38 -2.42 12.38 5.51
CA THR A 38 -3.73 12.96 5.20
C THR A 38 -4.82 11.93 4.87
N SER A 39 -4.50 10.64 4.87
CA SER A 39 -5.44 9.57 4.52
C SER A 39 -6.41 9.31 5.67
N SER A 40 -7.66 8.98 5.33
CA SER A 40 -8.60 8.49 6.33
C SER A 40 -8.20 7.10 6.81
N MET A 41 -8.03 6.93 8.12
CA MET A 41 -7.62 5.67 8.75
C MET A 41 -8.80 4.82 9.26
N LYS A 42 -10.04 5.24 8.99
CA LYS A 42 -11.26 4.64 9.53
C LYS A 42 -11.38 3.12 9.34
N TRP A 43 -10.84 2.59 8.24
CA TRP A 43 -10.90 1.17 7.91
C TRP A 43 -9.76 0.35 8.52
N LEU A 44 -8.79 1.03 9.14
CA LEU A 44 -7.57 0.45 9.68
C LEU A 44 -7.48 0.56 11.21
N GLU A 45 -8.37 1.33 11.83
CA GLU A 45 -8.47 1.46 13.29
C GLU A 45 -8.65 0.09 13.96
N GLY A 46 -7.82 -0.19 14.97
CA GLY A 46 -7.85 -1.43 15.73
C GLY A 46 -7.23 -2.66 15.05
N LYS A 47 -6.70 -2.54 13.82
CA LYS A 47 -6.01 -3.64 13.13
C LYS A 47 -4.55 -3.74 13.55
N ASP A 48 -4.04 -4.98 13.63
CA ASP A 48 -2.61 -5.26 13.85
C ASP A 48 -1.81 -5.02 12.56
N ILE A 49 -1.58 -3.74 12.26
CA ILE A 49 -0.84 -3.29 11.08
C ILE A 49 0.22 -2.25 11.45
N GLU A 50 1.24 -2.15 10.60
CA GLU A 50 2.18 -1.03 10.59
C GLU A 50 1.77 -0.04 9.48
N VAL A 51 1.78 1.26 9.76
CA VAL A 51 1.47 2.30 8.76
C VAL A 51 2.77 3.02 8.40
N ALA A 52 3.13 2.99 7.12
CA ALA A 52 4.26 3.73 6.59
C ALA A 52 3.78 5.01 5.90
N ASP A 53 4.18 6.18 6.44
CA ASP A 53 3.92 7.48 5.82
C ASP A 53 4.78 7.67 4.56
N CYS A 54 4.22 7.25 3.43
CA CYS A 54 4.89 7.23 2.14
C CYS A 54 3.87 7.51 1.04
N GLY A 55 4.20 8.47 0.17
CA GLY A 55 3.46 8.73 -1.05
C GLY A 55 3.99 7.87 -2.19
N LEU A 56 3.15 7.48 -3.14
CA LEU A 56 3.54 6.67 -4.30
C LEU A 56 4.44 7.41 -5.32
N PHE A 57 4.81 8.66 -5.05
CA PHE A 57 5.77 9.45 -5.82
C PHE A 57 7.09 9.67 -5.07
N ASP A 58 7.18 9.25 -3.81
CA ASP A 58 8.40 9.31 -2.99
C ASP A 58 9.17 8.00 -3.21
N LYS A 59 10.00 7.98 -4.26
CA LYS A 59 10.66 6.77 -4.75
C LYS A 59 11.63 6.21 -3.73
N GLU A 60 12.40 7.08 -3.09
CA GLU A 60 13.36 6.69 -2.05
C GLU A 60 12.64 6.03 -0.87
N LYS A 61 11.54 6.61 -0.37
CA LYS A 61 10.77 5.97 0.70
C LYS A 61 10.10 4.68 0.25
N LEU A 62 9.58 4.62 -0.98
CA LEU A 62 9.00 3.38 -1.51
C LEU A 62 10.01 2.24 -1.44
N ILE A 63 11.23 2.45 -1.91
CA ILE A 63 12.34 1.47 -1.86
C ILE A 63 12.58 1.02 -0.41
N GLN A 64 12.66 1.96 0.54
CA GLN A 64 12.88 1.60 1.95
C GLN A 64 11.70 0.81 2.55
N VAL A 65 10.46 1.17 2.19
CA VAL A 65 9.26 0.54 2.75
C VAL A 65 9.09 -0.89 2.25
N VAL A 66 9.42 -1.16 0.98
CA VAL A 66 9.25 -2.48 0.34
C VAL A 66 10.48 -3.38 0.47
N LYS A 67 11.62 -2.86 0.95
CA LYS A 67 12.91 -3.57 1.02
C LYS A 67 12.84 -4.97 1.63
N ASP A 68 12.09 -5.13 2.71
CA ASP A 68 11.97 -6.39 3.46
C ASP A 68 10.60 -7.07 3.25
N ALA A 69 9.90 -6.74 2.16
CA ALA A 69 8.60 -7.31 1.85
C ALA A 69 8.73 -8.66 1.13
N ASP A 70 8.06 -9.69 1.63
CA ASP A 70 7.87 -10.94 0.87
C ASP A 70 6.85 -10.75 -0.26
N TYR A 71 5.86 -9.89 -0.04
CA TYR A 71 4.81 -9.57 -1.01
C TYR A 71 4.47 -8.08 -1.01
N VAL A 72 4.25 -7.55 -2.21
CA VAL A 72 3.69 -6.22 -2.42
C VAL A 72 2.34 -6.34 -3.14
N PHE A 73 1.29 -5.86 -2.50
CA PHE A 73 -0.06 -5.78 -3.05
C PHE A 73 -0.36 -4.33 -3.44
N HIS A 74 -0.37 -4.05 -4.74
CA HIS A 74 -0.70 -2.72 -5.26
C HIS A 74 -2.21 -2.59 -5.50
N VAL A 75 -2.92 -1.99 -4.55
CA VAL A 75 -4.40 -1.78 -4.60
C VAL A 75 -4.76 -0.30 -4.64
N ALA A 76 -3.77 0.59 -4.63
CA ALA A 76 -3.99 2.00 -4.86
C ALA A 76 -4.45 2.26 -6.30
N GLY A 77 -5.43 3.15 -6.46
CA GLY A 77 -5.89 3.58 -7.77
C GLY A 77 -6.87 4.74 -7.68
N VAL A 78 -6.87 5.58 -8.71
CA VAL A 78 -7.80 6.69 -8.88
C VAL A 78 -8.96 6.23 -9.74
N VAL A 79 -10.14 6.10 -9.12
CA VAL A 79 -11.40 5.71 -9.79
C VAL A 79 -12.22 6.92 -10.26
N LYS A 80 -11.91 8.11 -9.74
CA LYS A 80 -12.60 9.37 -10.06
C LYS A 80 -11.59 10.50 -10.13
N ALA A 81 -11.48 11.13 -11.29
CA ALA A 81 -10.73 12.35 -11.50
C ALA A 81 -11.48 13.29 -12.45
N LYS A 82 -11.04 14.55 -12.52
CA LYS A 82 -11.64 15.55 -13.42
C LYS A 82 -11.01 15.46 -14.81
N GLU A 83 -9.68 15.44 -14.86
CA GLU A 83 -8.90 15.40 -16.09
C GLU A 83 -8.36 13.99 -16.35
N TRP A 84 -8.09 13.67 -17.62
CA TRP A 84 -7.55 12.37 -18.01
C TRP A 84 -6.13 12.15 -17.46
N GLU A 85 -5.35 13.21 -17.39
CA GLU A 85 -3.97 13.21 -16.92
C GLU A 85 -3.87 12.77 -15.45
N ASP A 86 -4.89 13.08 -14.64
CA ASP A 86 -4.96 12.64 -13.25
C ASP A 86 -5.19 11.12 -13.14
N TYR A 87 -5.94 10.52 -14.08
CA TYR A 87 -6.05 9.06 -14.16
C TYR A 87 -4.73 8.41 -14.54
N LEU A 88 -4.01 8.98 -15.52
CA LEU A 88 -2.69 8.48 -15.92
C LEU A 88 -1.69 8.59 -14.76
N LYS A 89 -1.63 9.75 -14.13
CA LYS A 89 -0.75 10.00 -12.98
C LYS A 89 -1.09 9.08 -11.80
N GLY A 90 -2.37 8.96 -11.46
CA GLY A 90 -2.82 8.20 -10.30
C GLY A 90 -2.79 6.68 -10.46
N ASN A 91 -2.78 6.16 -11.68
CA ASN A 91 -2.84 4.72 -11.96
C ASN A 91 -1.61 4.19 -12.71
N VAL A 92 -1.13 4.89 -13.74
CA VAL A 92 0.01 4.41 -14.56
C VAL A 92 1.33 4.75 -13.87
N GLU A 93 1.53 6.02 -13.54
CA GLU A 93 2.80 6.48 -12.96
C GLU A 93 3.03 5.91 -11.56
N THR A 94 1.99 5.84 -10.72
CA THR A 94 2.07 5.20 -9.40
C THR A 94 2.36 3.71 -9.47
N THR A 95 1.75 2.97 -10.42
CA THR A 95 2.06 1.56 -10.64
C THR A 95 3.51 1.38 -11.05
N LYS A 96 3.99 2.22 -11.99
CA LYS A 96 5.40 2.22 -12.41
C LYS A 96 6.34 2.46 -11.23
N ASN A 97 6.09 3.47 -10.41
CA ASN A 97 6.93 3.76 -9.25
C ASN A 97 7.00 2.61 -8.25
N VAL A 98 5.90 1.87 -8.07
CA VAL A 98 5.88 0.68 -7.21
C VAL A 98 6.67 -0.47 -7.82
N LEU A 99 6.57 -0.69 -9.14
CA LEU A 99 7.37 -1.69 -9.84
C LEU A 99 8.87 -1.36 -9.81
N ASP A 100 9.24 -0.10 -10.05
CA ASP A 100 10.61 0.37 -9.98
C ASP A 100 11.20 0.19 -8.57
N ALA A 101 10.38 0.31 -7.51
CA ALA A 101 10.84 0.15 -6.12
C ALA A 101 11.06 -1.31 -5.68
N VAL A 102 10.50 -2.29 -6.40
CA VAL A 102 10.63 -3.73 -6.10
C VAL A 102 11.57 -4.46 -7.08
N SER A 103 12.20 -3.71 -7.99
CA SER A 103 13.18 -4.22 -8.96
C SER A 103 14.59 -4.23 -8.38
#